data_AF-A0A3M7IUB5-F1
#
_entry.id   AF-A0A3M7IUB5-F1
#
_cell.length_a   1.000
_cell.length_b   1.000
_cell.length_c   1.000
_cell.angle_alpha   90.00
_cell.angle_beta   90.00
_cell.angle_gamma   90.00
#
_symmetry.space_group_name_H-M   'P 1'
#
loop_
_entity.id
_entity.type
_entity.pdbx_description
1 polymer ?
#
loop_
_entity_poly.entity_id
_entity_poly.type
_entity_poly.pdbx_seq_one_letter_code
_entity_poly.pdbx_strand_id
1 'polypeptide(L)'
;MLTQWVSLLAFATQAISVPTIAAKGSKLFLDNGEQFFVKGIAYQRTEDDPLATPEQCKLDASLMQTLGTNSIRVYHVDPDADHDGCMQAFADAGIYAWIDLDTFDTYVYSAPEGRWTEEQYTKFSKVMDAFHSYDNVAGFFVANELLNAGTDSVGAPYVKAAGVDMKNYRDSQGYREIPIGYSAADIADLRPNLQNYMACGDSFSDTLDFFSLNAYEWCGDSSYEESGYSQLDKNATGYPIPIFFSETGCNVVEPRTFGDQAAILGEDMSDLWSGAIIYEWIQETNDYGLISYGPPAATDAPAASNVVNGFTRAGTPTPVSPDFENLSSAWASVTPSSVSKNAFTPSVTQPLSCPEYTENLWMVSSDAPLPTVGKGLAQGSSDGSSSAKSTTSSGGSASGASATSTGTVSTGSGQASGTSSGSPSSNMSGSSASSTASSSAGGSDNSNDSDASNTAAGSDSSEAQSSSAADASSSAGAESGATLNSQLSYTSIAGVMAGLALVLAL
;
A
#
# COMPACT_ATOMS: atom_id res chain seq x y z
N MET A 1 2.28 -62.79 39.03
CA MET A 1 2.99 -61.94 38.05
C MET A 1 1.94 -61.25 37.21
N LEU A 2 1.77 -59.94 37.37
CA LEU A 2 0.93 -59.10 36.51
C LEU A 2 1.84 -58.00 35.97
N THR A 3 2.08 -57.99 34.66
CA THR A 3 2.79 -56.92 33.96
C THR A 3 1.76 -56.05 33.25
N GLN A 4 1.46 -54.89 33.85
CA GLN A 4 0.73 -53.83 33.14
C GLN A 4 1.62 -53.25 32.05
N TRP A 5 1.17 -53.30 30.81
CA TRP A 5 1.73 -52.51 29.73
C TRP A 5 0.93 -51.21 29.64
N VAL A 6 1.54 -50.11 30.05
CA VAL A 6 0.99 -48.76 29.82
C VAL A 6 1.49 -48.31 28.45
N SER A 7 0.62 -48.37 27.44
CA SER A 7 0.89 -47.75 26.15
C SER A 7 0.77 -46.23 26.28
N LEU A 8 1.90 -45.54 26.27
CA LEU A 8 1.93 -44.08 26.11
C LEU A 8 1.53 -43.75 24.66
N LEU A 9 0.31 -43.25 24.44
CA LEU A 9 0.00 -42.56 23.19
C LEU A 9 0.68 -41.20 23.24
N ALA A 10 1.81 -41.07 22.54
CA ALA A 10 2.34 -39.77 22.18
C ALA A 10 1.39 -39.14 21.14
N PHE A 11 0.51 -38.25 21.59
CA PHE A 11 -0.14 -37.31 20.68
C PHE A 11 0.93 -36.37 20.15
N ALA A 12 1.49 -36.69 18.99
CA ALA A 12 2.17 -35.68 18.18
C ALA A 12 1.11 -34.67 17.75
N THR A 13 1.09 -33.52 18.42
CA THR A 13 0.47 -32.31 17.89
C THR A 13 1.24 -31.95 16.64
N GLN A 14 0.77 -32.44 15.49
CA GLN A 14 1.16 -31.91 14.19
C GLN A 14 0.79 -30.42 14.24
N ALA A 15 1.78 -29.54 14.31
CA ALA A 15 1.56 -28.14 13.99
C ALA A 15 1.10 -28.12 12.53
N ILE A 16 -0.17 -27.81 12.32
CA ILE A 16 -0.70 -27.58 10.97
C ILE A 16 -0.24 -26.16 10.65
N SER A 17 0.90 -26.03 9.96
CA SER A 17 1.29 -24.72 9.45
C SER A 17 0.27 -24.26 8.42
N VAL A 18 0.09 -22.94 8.32
CA VAL A 18 -0.88 -22.39 7.37
C VAL A 18 -0.33 -22.55 5.94
N PRO A 19 -1.21 -22.78 4.93
CA PRO A 19 -0.79 -22.83 3.53
C PRO A 19 -0.01 -21.58 3.11
N THR A 20 1.14 -21.74 2.48
CA THR A 20 1.94 -20.60 2.03
C THR A 20 1.29 -19.90 0.81
N ILE A 21 1.38 -18.56 0.75
CA ILE A 21 0.94 -17.77 -0.42
C ILE A 21 2.04 -17.72 -1.48
N ALA A 22 1.64 -17.84 -2.75
CA ALA A 22 2.47 -17.56 -3.92
C ALA A 22 1.64 -16.95 -5.07
N ALA A 23 2.25 -16.09 -5.87
CA ALA A 23 1.65 -15.58 -7.10
C ALA A 23 1.69 -16.62 -8.23
N LYS A 24 0.70 -16.60 -9.13
CA LYS A 24 0.73 -17.29 -10.42
C LYS A 24 -0.01 -16.43 -11.44
N GLY A 25 0.72 -15.75 -12.32
CA GLY A 25 0.14 -14.70 -13.18
C GLY A 25 -0.55 -13.64 -12.34
N SER A 26 -1.71 -13.15 -12.78
CA SER A 26 -2.46 -12.07 -12.13
C SER A 26 -3.22 -12.44 -10.85
N LYS A 27 -3.00 -13.62 -10.26
CA LYS A 27 -3.73 -14.09 -9.07
C LYS A 27 -2.82 -14.69 -8.01
N LEU A 28 -3.20 -14.49 -6.75
CA LEU A 28 -2.58 -15.11 -5.57
C LEU A 28 -3.22 -16.48 -5.30
N PHE A 29 -2.41 -17.45 -4.88
CA PHE A 29 -2.88 -18.78 -4.50
C PHE A 29 -2.16 -19.30 -3.26
N LEU A 30 -2.92 -19.98 -2.41
CA LEU A 30 -2.38 -20.85 -1.37
C LEU A 30 -1.73 -22.09 -2.00
N ASP A 31 -0.77 -22.71 -1.33
CA ASP A 31 -0.12 -23.95 -1.78
C ASP A 31 -1.10 -25.15 -1.86
N ASN A 32 -2.18 -25.13 -1.07
CA ASN A 32 -3.30 -26.08 -1.15
C ASN A 32 -4.08 -25.99 -2.48
N GLY A 33 -3.88 -24.92 -3.26
CA GLY A 33 -4.47 -24.69 -4.57
C GLY A 33 -5.69 -23.76 -4.60
N GLU A 34 -6.12 -23.20 -3.48
CA GLU A 34 -7.18 -22.20 -3.39
C GLU A 34 -6.68 -20.82 -3.83
N GLN A 35 -7.53 -20.03 -4.49
CA GLN A 35 -7.22 -18.62 -4.78
C GLN A 35 -7.34 -17.80 -3.51
N PHE A 36 -6.32 -16.97 -3.25
CA PHE A 36 -6.31 -16.08 -2.11
C PHE A 36 -6.83 -14.70 -2.52
N PHE A 37 -7.74 -14.16 -1.72
CA PHE A 37 -8.20 -12.77 -1.79
C PHE A 37 -7.87 -12.08 -0.46
N VAL A 38 -7.21 -10.94 -0.53
CA VAL A 38 -6.84 -10.12 0.63
C VAL A 38 -8.12 -9.53 1.25
N LYS A 39 -8.35 -9.86 2.52
CA LYS A 39 -9.31 -9.19 3.42
C LYS A 39 -8.50 -8.70 4.61
N GLY A 40 -7.79 -7.60 4.40
CA GLY A 40 -6.74 -7.14 5.29
C GLY A 40 -7.10 -5.95 6.15
N ILE A 41 -6.25 -5.69 7.16
CA ILE A 41 -6.31 -4.47 7.98
C ILE A 41 -4.88 -3.93 8.18
N ALA A 42 -4.68 -2.62 8.07
CA ALA A 42 -3.45 -1.95 8.47
C ALA A 42 -3.24 -2.05 9.99
N TYR A 43 -2.10 -2.59 10.43
CA TYR A 43 -1.81 -2.92 11.82
C TYR A 43 -0.47 -2.33 12.26
N GLN A 44 -0.47 -1.04 12.61
CA GLN A 44 0.71 -0.31 13.11
C GLN A 44 0.36 0.49 14.37
N ARG A 45 0.22 -0.20 15.52
CA ARG A 45 -0.26 0.40 16.79
C ARG A 45 0.72 1.40 17.43
N THR A 46 1.95 1.43 16.96
CA THR A 46 3.10 2.15 17.51
C THR A 46 4.04 2.52 16.36
N GLU A 47 4.87 3.54 16.55
CA GLU A 47 6.01 3.79 15.65
C GLU A 47 6.97 2.58 15.66
N ASP A 48 7.15 1.97 16.84
CA ASP A 48 7.87 0.70 17.04
C ASP A 48 7.11 -0.53 16.49
N ASP A 49 7.80 -1.67 16.44
CA ASP A 49 7.33 -2.96 15.95
C ASP A 49 6.08 -3.51 16.70
N PRO A 50 4.91 -3.64 16.05
CA PRO A 50 3.70 -4.17 16.67
C PRO A 50 3.69 -5.70 16.75
N LEU A 51 4.59 -6.39 16.03
CA LEU A 51 4.81 -7.85 16.02
C LEU A 51 5.84 -8.30 17.07
N ALA A 52 6.46 -7.39 17.81
CA ALA A 52 7.32 -7.70 18.96
C ALA A 52 6.56 -7.85 20.29
N THR A 53 5.22 -7.95 20.28
CA THR A 53 4.37 -7.98 21.50
C THR A 53 3.35 -9.13 21.52
N PRO A 54 3.78 -10.39 21.76
CA PRO A 54 2.97 -11.61 21.61
C PRO A 54 1.63 -11.62 22.35
N GLU A 55 1.56 -11.06 23.55
CA GLU A 55 0.33 -10.97 24.35
C GLU A 55 -0.71 -10.08 23.68
N GLN A 56 -0.27 -8.98 23.05
CA GLN A 56 -1.14 -8.04 22.37
C GLN A 56 -1.60 -8.59 21.02
N CYS A 57 -0.68 -9.15 20.24
CA CYS A 57 -1.00 -9.85 18.98
C CYS A 57 -2.09 -10.92 19.17
N LYS A 58 -2.07 -11.67 20.28
CA LYS A 58 -3.12 -12.67 20.60
C LYS A 58 -4.49 -12.04 20.86
N LEU A 59 -4.55 -10.88 21.51
CA LEU A 59 -5.81 -10.17 21.74
C LEU A 59 -6.38 -9.62 20.42
N ASP A 60 -5.51 -9.04 19.59
CA ASP A 60 -5.88 -8.43 18.32
C ASP A 60 -6.28 -9.48 17.28
N ALA A 61 -5.47 -10.51 17.08
CA ALA A 61 -5.76 -11.63 16.16
C ALA A 61 -7.09 -12.33 16.52
N SER A 62 -7.38 -12.50 17.81
CA SER A 62 -8.64 -13.08 18.29
C SER A 62 -9.86 -12.25 17.88
N LEU A 63 -9.77 -10.91 17.92
CA LEU A 63 -10.86 -10.04 17.49
C LEU A 63 -10.92 -9.90 15.95
N MET A 64 -9.78 -9.79 15.28
CA MET A 64 -9.67 -9.79 13.82
C MET A 64 -10.29 -11.06 13.18
N GLN A 65 -10.16 -12.22 13.84
CA GLN A 65 -10.80 -13.45 13.41
C GLN A 65 -12.34 -13.37 13.44
N THR A 66 -12.94 -12.67 14.42
CA THR A 66 -14.41 -12.47 14.45
C THR A 66 -14.91 -11.55 13.34
N LEU A 67 -14.07 -10.61 12.90
CA LEU A 67 -14.33 -9.69 11.79
C LEU A 67 -14.23 -10.41 10.42
N GLY A 68 -13.53 -11.55 10.36
CA GLY A 68 -13.29 -12.29 9.11
C GLY A 68 -12.07 -11.79 8.32
N THR A 69 -11.13 -11.16 9.02
CA THR A 69 -9.81 -10.73 8.52
C THR A 69 -8.96 -11.95 8.17
N ASN A 70 -8.21 -11.89 7.07
CA ASN A 70 -7.20 -12.90 6.72
C ASN A 70 -5.80 -12.31 6.49
N SER A 71 -5.65 -10.99 6.55
CA SER A 71 -4.38 -10.32 6.29
C SER A 71 -4.15 -9.14 7.25
N ILE A 72 -2.90 -8.85 7.57
CA ILE A 72 -2.49 -7.58 8.16
C ILE A 72 -1.40 -6.95 7.30
N ARG A 73 -1.37 -5.62 7.22
CA ARG A 73 -0.20 -4.88 6.73
C ARG A 73 0.54 -4.28 7.92
N VAL A 74 1.86 -4.49 7.97
CA VAL A 74 2.73 -3.93 9.01
C VAL A 74 3.81 -3.10 8.32
N TYR A 75 3.86 -1.82 8.67
CA TYR A 75 4.65 -0.80 7.96
C TYR A 75 6.09 -0.74 8.50
N HIS A 76 6.27 -0.98 9.80
CA HIS A 76 7.60 -0.95 10.44
C HIS A 76 7.75 -2.10 11.45
N VAL A 77 8.90 -2.77 11.37
CA VAL A 77 9.32 -3.89 12.22
C VAL A 77 10.79 -3.73 12.62
N ASP A 78 11.17 -4.29 13.76
CA ASP A 78 12.55 -4.38 14.22
C ASP A 78 13.11 -5.77 13.85
N PRO A 79 14.03 -5.87 12.88
CA PRO A 79 14.58 -7.16 12.45
C PRO A 79 15.47 -7.84 13.50
N ASP A 80 15.86 -7.15 14.57
CA ASP A 80 16.65 -7.73 15.67
C ASP A 80 15.75 -8.21 16.85
N ALA A 81 14.41 -8.09 16.75
CA ALA A 81 13.42 -8.53 17.74
C ALA A 81 12.97 -10.02 17.57
N ASP A 82 12.17 -10.52 18.53
CA ASP A 82 11.56 -11.87 18.49
C ASP A 82 10.08 -11.78 18.10
N HIS A 83 9.75 -12.30 16.92
CA HIS A 83 8.40 -12.27 16.35
C HIS A 83 7.64 -13.60 16.48
N ASP A 84 8.27 -14.69 16.93
CA ASP A 84 7.70 -16.05 16.93
C ASP A 84 6.31 -16.07 17.58
N GLY A 85 6.17 -15.41 18.73
CA GLY A 85 4.94 -15.37 19.51
C GLY A 85 3.79 -14.58 18.88
N CYS A 86 4.09 -13.57 18.03
CA CYS A 86 3.07 -12.82 17.28
C CYS A 86 2.73 -13.51 15.96
N MET A 87 3.75 -13.96 15.22
CA MET A 87 3.55 -14.65 13.94
C MET A 87 2.76 -15.94 14.13
N GLN A 88 3.01 -16.71 15.19
CA GLN A 88 2.18 -17.85 15.57
C GLN A 88 0.74 -17.44 15.94
N ALA A 89 0.54 -16.32 16.65
CA ALA A 89 -0.79 -15.87 17.04
C ALA A 89 -1.66 -15.47 15.83
N PHE A 90 -1.06 -14.82 14.82
CA PHE A 90 -1.74 -14.54 13.56
C PHE A 90 -1.93 -15.81 12.71
N ALA A 91 -0.95 -16.73 12.66
CA ALA A 91 -1.09 -18.01 11.97
C ALA A 91 -2.21 -18.88 12.56
N ASP A 92 -2.30 -18.98 13.90
CA ASP A 92 -3.39 -19.67 14.62
C ASP A 92 -4.77 -19.06 14.30
N ALA A 93 -4.82 -17.76 14.00
CA ALA A 93 -6.02 -17.06 13.59
C ALA A 93 -6.37 -17.22 12.10
N GLY A 94 -5.45 -17.74 11.28
CA GLY A 94 -5.56 -17.80 9.81
C GLY A 94 -5.20 -16.48 9.10
N ILE A 95 -4.41 -15.62 9.75
CA ILE A 95 -4.04 -14.27 9.30
C ILE A 95 -2.59 -14.25 8.81
N TYR A 96 -2.40 -13.67 7.63
CA TYR A 96 -1.11 -13.51 6.98
C TYR A 96 -0.57 -12.09 7.12
N ALA A 97 0.76 -11.93 7.24
CA ALA A 97 1.42 -10.63 7.30
C ALA A 97 1.96 -10.20 5.94
N TRP A 98 1.60 -8.99 5.53
CA TRP A 98 2.25 -8.23 4.47
C TRP A 98 3.17 -7.21 5.15
N ILE A 99 4.47 -7.25 4.86
CA ILE A 99 5.48 -6.53 5.65
C ILE A 99 6.23 -5.55 4.74
N ASP A 100 6.20 -4.27 5.07
CA ASP A 100 7.05 -3.28 4.42
C ASP A 100 8.51 -3.47 4.89
N LEU A 101 9.46 -3.51 3.96
CA LEU A 101 10.88 -3.75 4.25
C LEU A 101 11.61 -2.49 4.73
N ASP A 102 11.00 -1.32 4.54
CA ASP A 102 11.52 -0.04 4.95
C ASP A 102 11.25 0.30 6.43
N THR A 103 12.31 0.80 7.05
CA THR A 103 12.34 1.47 8.34
C THR A 103 12.38 2.99 8.13
N PHE A 104 12.10 3.77 9.18
CA PHE A 104 12.10 5.24 9.14
C PHE A 104 13.38 5.89 8.55
N ASP A 105 14.51 5.18 8.54
CA ASP A 105 15.80 5.64 8.02
C ASP A 105 16.22 4.99 6.68
N THR A 106 15.36 4.17 6.06
CA THR A 106 15.69 3.42 4.82
C THR A 106 14.76 3.58 3.63
N TYR A 107 13.65 4.33 3.76
CA TYR A 107 12.76 4.68 2.64
C TYR A 107 13.50 4.89 1.32
N VAL A 108 13.07 4.24 0.23
CA VAL A 108 13.57 4.56 -1.12
C VAL A 108 13.23 6.01 -1.42
N TYR A 109 14.12 6.80 -2.02
CA TYR A 109 13.86 8.23 -2.30
C TYR A 109 13.71 8.50 -3.80
N SER A 110 12.85 9.47 -4.13
CA SER A 110 12.68 10.04 -5.47
C SER A 110 13.58 11.27 -5.68
N ALA A 111 13.49 11.90 -6.86
CA ALA A 111 14.24 13.11 -7.19
C ALA A 111 13.94 14.29 -6.22
N PRO A 112 14.88 15.23 -6.00
CA PRO A 112 16.19 15.35 -6.64
C PRO A 112 17.30 14.49 -6.00
N GLU A 113 17.04 13.77 -4.91
CA GLU A 113 18.02 12.95 -4.18
C GLU A 113 17.78 11.43 -4.36
N GLY A 114 17.28 11.06 -5.54
CA GLY A 114 16.85 9.69 -5.86
C GLY A 114 17.94 8.66 -5.57
N ARG A 115 17.65 7.73 -4.64
CA ARG A 115 18.63 6.77 -4.14
C ARG A 115 18.04 5.42 -3.75
N TRP A 116 18.80 4.39 -4.14
CA TRP A 116 18.75 3.03 -3.65
C TRP A 116 20.20 2.63 -3.32
N THR A 117 20.54 2.58 -2.03
CA THR A 117 21.91 2.46 -1.53
C THR A 117 22.19 1.08 -0.93
N GLU A 118 23.47 0.76 -0.78
CA GLU A 118 23.94 -0.45 -0.09
C GLU A 118 23.37 -0.56 1.34
N GLU A 119 23.19 0.57 2.04
CA GLU A 119 22.61 0.59 3.38
C GLU A 119 21.13 0.21 3.38
N GLN A 120 20.36 0.72 2.41
CA GLN A 120 18.93 0.42 2.27
C GLN A 120 18.76 -1.07 1.90
N TYR A 121 19.51 -1.54 0.90
CA TYR A 121 19.58 -2.96 0.53
C TYR A 121 19.93 -3.84 1.73
N THR A 122 20.96 -3.50 2.51
CA THR A 122 21.39 -4.29 3.68
C THR A 122 20.31 -4.35 4.78
N LYS A 123 19.61 -3.24 5.04
CA LYS A 123 18.56 -3.20 6.07
C LYS A 123 17.27 -3.89 5.61
N PHE A 124 16.89 -3.75 4.33
CA PHE A 124 15.79 -4.53 3.74
C PHE A 124 16.09 -6.04 3.78
N SER A 125 17.34 -6.45 3.50
CA SER A 125 17.79 -7.83 3.66
C SER A 125 17.62 -8.33 5.09
N LYS A 126 17.98 -7.55 6.12
CA LYS A 126 17.75 -7.91 7.52
C LYS A 126 16.28 -8.16 7.86
N VAL A 127 15.37 -7.32 7.37
CA VAL A 127 13.92 -7.54 7.59
C VAL A 127 13.46 -8.81 6.89
N MET A 128 13.92 -9.07 5.66
CA MET A 128 13.63 -10.32 4.98
C MET A 128 14.20 -11.54 5.75
N ASP A 129 15.42 -11.45 6.25
CA ASP A 129 16.08 -12.52 7.03
C ASP A 129 15.33 -12.87 8.32
N ALA A 130 14.75 -11.87 9.00
CA ALA A 130 13.93 -12.08 10.19
C ALA A 130 12.61 -12.81 9.87
N PHE A 131 11.97 -12.47 8.73
CA PHE A 131 10.60 -12.90 8.44
C PHE A 131 10.45 -14.05 7.43
N HIS A 132 11.46 -14.39 6.62
CA HIS A 132 11.31 -15.34 5.50
C HIS A 132 10.87 -16.76 5.92
N SER A 133 11.07 -17.12 7.19
CA SER A 133 10.84 -18.47 7.72
C SER A 133 9.40 -18.73 8.16
N TYR A 134 8.57 -17.68 8.30
CA TYR A 134 7.18 -17.80 8.69
C TYR A 134 6.29 -18.12 7.48
N ASP A 135 5.54 -19.23 7.56
CA ASP A 135 4.62 -19.65 6.48
C ASP A 135 3.51 -18.63 6.23
N ASN A 136 3.10 -17.87 7.26
CA ASN A 136 2.08 -16.84 7.16
C ASN A 136 2.60 -15.46 6.69
N VAL A 137 3.84 -15.32 6.23
CA VAL A 137 4.26 -14.11 5.49
C VAL A 137 3.74 -14.20 4.05
N ALA A 138 2.82 -13.30 3.71
CA ALA A 138 2.14 -13.23 2.41
C ALA A 138 3.00 -12.58 1.33
N GLY A 139 3.75 -11.54 1.70
CA GLY A 139 4.53 -10.74 0.76
C GLY A 139 5.26 -9.59 1.45
N PHE A 140 6.19 -8.99 0.72
CA PHE A 140 6.98 -7.83 1.16
C PHE A 140 6.74 -6.60 0.27
N PHE A 141 6.64 -5.42 0.86
CA PHE A 141 6.68 -4.14 0.13
C PHE A 141 8.09 -3.55 0.15
N VAL A 142 8.52 -2.91 -0.95
CA VAL A 142 9.83 -2.20 -1.02
C VAL A 142 9.74 -0.68 -0.90
N ALA A 143 8.52 -0.14 -0.87
CA ALA A 143 8.23 1.26 -0.57
C ALA A 143 6.71 1.44 -0.43
N ASN A 144 6.33 2.52 0.25
CA ASN A 144 4.97 3.03 0.33
C ASN A 144 4.90 4.47 -0.21
N GLU A 145 3.94 4.77 -1.10
CA GLU A 145 3.57 6.12 -1.57
C GLU A 145 4.74 7.04 -1.96
N LEU A 146 5.78 6.51 -2.59
CA LEU A 146 6.97 7.30 -2.93
C LEU A 146 6.71 8.33 -4.05
N LEU A 147 5.71 8.08 -4.89
CA LEU A 147 5.38 8.91 -6.05
C LEU A 147 3.99 9.52 -5.89
N ASN A 148 3.93 10.84 -5.70
CA ASN A 148 2.71 11.57 -5.33
C ASN A 148 2.28 12.62 -6.38
N ALA A 149 3.01 12.74 -7.48
CA ALA A 149 2.67 13.56 -8.64
C ALA A 149 3.22 12.94 -9.95
N GLY A 150 2.68 13.33 -11.11
CA GLY A 150 3.17 12.88 -12.43
C GLY A 150 4.68 13.14 -12.64
N THR A 151 5.20 14.24 -12.09
CA THR A 151 6.63 14.58 -12.09
C THR A 151 7.50 13.62 -11.28
N ASP A 152 6.93 12.91 -10.30
CA ASP A 152 7.66 12.00 -9.43
C ASP A 152 7.93 10.65 -10.11
N SER A 153 7.37 10.41 -11.30
CA SER A 153 7.64 9.23 -12.15
C SER A 153 9.12 8.88 -12.28
N VAL A 154 10.02 9.87 -12.22
CA VAL A 154 11.49 9.70 -12.18
C VAL A 154 12.00 8.87 -10.98
N GLY A 155 11.18 8.68 -9.94
CA GLY A 155 11.44 7.81 -8.78
C GLY A 155 11.12 6.33 -9.03
N ALA A 156 10.26 6.01 -10.00
CA ALA A 156 9.83 4.63 -10.27
C ALA A 156 10.99 3.64 -10.55
N PRO A 157 12.10 4.02 -11.24
CA PRO A 157 13.24 3.14 -11.41
C PRO A 157 13.89 2.70 -10.08
N TYR A 158 13.86 3.53 -9.03
CA TYR A 158 14.44 3.19 -7.72
C TYR A 158 13.59 2.18 -6.97
N VAL A 159 12.26 2.36 -6.96
CA VAL A 159 11.30 1.38 -6.42
C VAL A 159 11.46 0.03 -7.11
N LYS A 160 11.53 0.05 -8.45
CA LYS A 160 11.67 -1.16 -9.25
C LYS A 160 13.03 -1.85 -9.05
N ALA A 161 14.12 -1.08 -8.93
CA ALA A 161 15.43 -1.62 -8.57
C ALA A 161 15.41 -2.30 -7.19
N ALA A 162 14.82 -1.66 -6.18
CA ALA A 162 14.68 -2.26 -4.86
C ALA A 162 13.90 -3.58 -4.90
N GLY A 163 12.78 -3.63 -5.63
CA GLY A 163 12.01 -4.86 -5.84
C GLY A 163 12.82 -5.99 -6.50
N VAL A 164 13.50 -5.70 -7.60
CA VAL A 164 14.31 -6.67 -8.34
C VAL A 164 15.53 -7.13 -7.53
N ASP A 165 16.21 -6.22 -6.83
CA ASP A 165 17.36 -6.56 -5.98
C ASP A 165 16.95 -7.39 -4.76
N MET A 166 15.80 -7.10 -4.14
CA MET A 166 15.28 -7.92 -3.04
C MET A 166 14.79 -9.30 -3.50
N LYS A 167 14.24 -9.42 -4.71
CA LYS A 167 13.96 -10.74 -5.35
C LYS A 167 15.27 -11.52 -5.57
N ASN A 168 16.29 -10.88 -6.15
CA ASN A 168 17.61 -11.49 -6.33
C ASN A 168 18.24 -11.93 -4.99
N TYR A 169 18.07 -11.14 -3.93
CA TYR A 169 18.54 -11.50 -2.59
C TYR A 169 17.83 -12.75 -2.06
N ARG A 170 16.49 -12.74 -1.99
CA ARG A 170 15.63 -13.87 -1.61
C ARG A 170 16.04 -15.16 -2.30
N ASP A 171 16.18 -15.10 -3.62
CA ASP A 171 16.48 -16.25 -4.47
C ASP A 171 17.93 -16.73 -4.26
N SER A 172 18.88 -15.82 -3.99
CA SER A 172 20.28 -16.16 -3.67
C SER A 172 20.46 -16.86 -2.33
N GLN A 173 19.60 -16.58 -1.35
CA GLN A 173 19.58 -17.28 -0.06
C GLN A 173 18.83 -18.62 -0.13
N GLY A 174 18.09 -18.87 -1.21
CA GLY A 174 17.24 -20.06 -1.36
C GLY A 174 15.99 -20.03 -0.50
N TYR A 175 15.47 -18.84 -0.21
CA TYR A 175 14.20 -18.66 0.51
C TYR A 175 13.00 -19.08 -0.33
N ARG A 176 11.83 -19.22 0.31
CA ARG A 176 10.54 -19.36 -0.40
C ARG A 176 10.36 -18.16 -1.33
N GLU A 177 9.72 -18.38 -2.48
CA GLU A 177 9.32 -17.33 -3.43
C GLU A 177 8.18 -16.45 -2.86
N ILE A 178 8.44 -15.79 -1.73
CA ILE A 178 7.58 -14.79 -1.10
C ILE A 178 7.43 -13.61 -2.07
N PRO A 179 6.22 -13.26 -2.52
CA PRO A 179 6.00 -12.13 -3.43
C PRO A 179 6.57 -10.82 -2.90
N ILE A 180 7.25 -10.06 -3.77
CA ILE A 180 7.79 -8.73 -3.48
C ILE A 180 7.15 -7.69 -4.40
N GLY A 181 6.61 -6.61 -3.83
CA GLY A 181 5.82 -5.61 -4.56
C GLY A 181 5.91 -4.19 -3.99
N TYR A 182 4.99 -3.33 -4.40
CA TYR A 182 5.01 -1.89 -4.10
C TYR A 182 3.59 -1.37 -3.83
N SER A 183 3.46 -0.52 -2.81
CA SER A 183 2.24 0.20 -2.46
C SER A 183 2.29 1.62 -3.01
N ALA A 184 1.50 1.90 -4.04
CA ALA A 184 1.42 3.21 -4.68
C ALA A 184 0.31 4.08 -4.08
N ALA A 185 0.53 5.41 -4.05
CA ALA A 185 -0.56 6.36 -3.86
C ALA A 185 -1.45 6.41 -5.11
N ASP A 186 -2.75 6.68 -4.94
CA ASP A 186 -3.66 6.86 -6.06
C ASP A 186 -3.52 8.24 -6.74
N ILE A 187 -2.60 8.31 -7.70
CA ILE A 187 -2.29 9.54 -8.46
C ILE A 187 -2.75 9.38 -9.92
N ALA A 188 -3.80 10.11 -10.30
CA ALA A 188 -4.37 10.07 -11.65
C ALA A 188 -3.34 10.24 -12.79
N ASP A 189 -2.39 11.19 -12.65
CA ASP A 189 -1.34 11.44 -13.66
C ASP A 189 -0.38 10.24 -13.87
N LEU A 190 -0.24 9.38 -12.86
CA LEU A 190 0.63 8.20 -12.90
C LEU A 190 -0.13 6.93 -13.34
N ARG A 191 -1.47 6.94 -13.35
CA ARG A 191 -2.31 5.81 -13.79
C ARG A 191 -2.41 5.76 -15.33
N PRO A 192 -2.28 4.59 -15.99
CA PRO A 192 -1.80 3.29 -15.51
C PRO A 192 -0.28 3.10 -15.71
N ASN A 193 0.48 4.15 -16.06
CA ASN A 193 1.89 4.03 -16.40
C ASN A 193 2.74 3.46 -15.25
N LEU A 194 2.46 3.84 -13.99
CA LEU A 194 3.18 3.37 -12.82
C LEU A 194 3.00 1.86 -12.59
N GLN A 195 1.77 1.35 -12.56
CA GLN A 195 1.53 -0.10 -12.46
C GLN A 195 2.16 -0.84 -13.63
N ASN A 196 2.05 -0.32 -14.86
CA ASN A 196 2.58 -0.96 -16.06
C ASN A 196 4.11 -1.01 -16.07
N TYR A 197 4.78 0.02 -15.54
CA TYR A 197 6.24 0.03 -15.39
C TYR A 197 6.72 -1.02 -14.37
N MET A 198 6.02 -1.21 -13.26
CA MET A 198 6.36 -2.26 -12.28
C MET A 198 6.21 -3.68 -12.86
N ALA A 199 5.35 -3.85 -13.87
CA ALA A 199 5.11 -5.11 -14.58
C ALA A 199 5.76 -5.22 -15.97
N CYS A 200 6.64 -4.28 -16.37
CA CYS A 200 7.32 -4.31 -17.66
C CYS A 200 8.74 -4.91 -17.60
N GLY A 201 9.25 -5.43 -18.72
CA GLY A 201 10.63 -5.93 -18.81
C GLY A 201 10.84 -6.95 -19.93
N ASP A 202 12.04 -7.52 -20.02
CA ASP A 202 12.34 -8.64 -20.92
C ASP A 202 11.92 -9.98 -20.28
N SER A 203 11.86 -10.05 -18.95
CA SER A 203 11.53 -11.23 -18.14
C SER A 203 10.77 -10.86 -16.86
N PHE A 204 10.01 -11.79 -16.29
CA PHE A 204 9.36 -11.63 -14.97
C PHE A 204 10.37 -11.59 -13.80
N SER A 205 11.65 -11.87 -14.04
CA SER A 205 12.74 -11.52 -13.11
C SER A 205 12.89 -10.01 -12.95
N ASP A 206 12.49 -9.23 -13.96
CA ASP A 206 12.74 -7.79 -14.06
C ASP A 206 11.52 -6.97 -13.59
N THR A 207 10.42 -7.65 -13.23
CA THR A 207 9.18 -7.07 -12.72
C THR A 207 9.09 -7.19 -11.19
N LEU A 208 8.15 -6.47 -10.58
CA LEU A 208 7.65 -6.85 -9.25
C LEU A 208 6.81 -8.13 -9.35
N ASP A 209 6.58 -8.80 -8.22
CA ASP A 209 5.72 -9.99 -8.12
C ASP A 209 4.25 -9.62 -7.88
N PHE A 210 3.97 -8.40 -7.40
CA PHE A 210 2.64 -7.79 -7.32
C PHE A 210 2.73 -6.25 -7.34
N PHE A 211 1.58 -5.59 -7.53
CA PHE A 211 1.41 -4.14 -7.35
C PHE A 211 0.20 -3.88 -6.45
N SER A 212 0.20 -2.80 -5.68
CA SER A 212 -0.98 -2.38 -4.93
C SER A 212 -1.15 -0.87 -4.91
N LEU A 213 -2.36 -0.44 -4.54
CA LEU A 213 -2.77 0.96 -4.56
C LEU A 213 -3.49 1.33 -3.26
N ASN A 214 -3.13 2.48 -2.70
CA ASN A 214 -3.85 3.12 -1.61
C ASN A 214 -4.99 3.95 -2.22
N ALA A 215 -6.20 3.39 -2.23
CA ALA A 215 -7.31 3.81 -3.09
C ALA A 215 -8.52 4.31 -2.26
N TYR A 216 -8.45 5.57 -1.86
CA TYR A 216 -9.46 6.25 -1.05
C TYR A 216 -10.59 6.91 -1.87
N GLU A 217 -10.71 6.63 -3.19
CA GLU A 217 -11.68 7.28 -4.08
C GLU A 217 -13.17 6.97 -3.74
N TRP A 218 -13.46 5.88 -3.01
CA TRP A 218 -14.81 5.54 -2.55
C TRP A 218 -15.07 6.07 -1.14
N CYS A 219 -15.96 7.08 -1.02
CA CYS A 219 -16.38 7.66 0.27
C CYS A 219 -17.91 7.61 0.44
N GLY A 220 -18.39 7.11 1.58
CA GLY A 220 -19.81 7.12 1.94
C GLY A 220 -20.70 6.21 1.08
N ASP A 221 -21.90 6.70 0.75
CA ASP A 221 -22.83 6.06 -0.20
C ASP A 221 -22.40 6.42 -1.62
N SER A 222 -21.76 5.47 -2.30
CA SER A 222 -21.16 5.62 -3.63
C SER A 222 -21.32 4.32 -4.44
N SER A 223 -20.75 4.26 -5.64
CA SER A 223 -20.88 3.13 -6.57
C SER A 223 -19.58 2.86 -7.33
N TYR A 224 -19.49 1.71 -8.00
CA TYR A 224 -18.36 1.32 -8.85
C TYR A 224 -18.06 2.35 -9.96
N GLU A 225 -19.09 2.98 -10.52
CA GLU A 225 -18.96 4.08 -11.47
C GLU A 225 -18.58 5.41 -10.79
N GLU A 226 -19.27 5.80 -9.72
CA GLU A 226 -19.11 7.12 -9.09
C GLU A 226 -17.79 7.29 -8.34
N SER A 227 -17.30 6.22 -7.70
CA SER A 227 -15.98 6.17 -7.03
C SER A 227 -14.79 6.15 -7.98
N GLY A 228 -15.01 6.04 -9.30
CA GLY A 228 -13.93 5.86 -10.27
C GLY A 228 -13.30 4.46 -10.29
N TYR A 229 -13.75 3.52 -9.44
CA TYR A 229 -13.26 2.13 -9.40
C TYR A 229 -13.40 1.42 -10.76
N SER A 230 -14.43 1.75 -11.54
CA SER A 230 -14.59 1.30 -12.94
C SER A 230 -13.43 1.69 -13.88
N GLN A 231 -12.72 2.79 -13.61
CA GLN A 231 -11.54 3.19 -14.35
C GLN A 231 -10.25 2.56 -13.78
N LEU A 232 -10.19 2.24 -12.48
CA LEU A 232 -9.15 1.39 -11.91
C LEU A 232 -9.21 -0.04 -12.49
N ASP A 233 -10.37 -0.66 -12.53
CA ASP A 233 -10.56 -2.02 -13.05
C ASP A 233 -10.23 -2.13 -14.55
N LYS A 234 -10.71 -1.16 -15.34
CA LYS A 234 -10.33 -1.00 -16.73
C LYS A 234 -8.81 -0.81 -16.94
N ASN A 235 -8.10 -0.18 -15.99
CA ASN A 235 -6.64 -0.06 -16.02
C ASN A 235 -5.92 -1.37 -15.64
N ALA A 236 -6.56 -2.24 -14.84
CA ALA A 236 -6.05 -3.58 -14.50
C ALA A 236 -6.30 -4.63 -15.61
N THR A 237 -7.08 -4.31 -16.65
CA THR A 237 -7.38 -5.22 -17.76
C THR A 237 -6.11 -5.63 -18.50
N GLY A 238 -5.77 -6.92 -18.45
CA GLY A 238 -4.56 -7.46 -19.08
C GLY A 238 -3.27 -7.26 -18.26
N TYR A 239 -3.38 -6.90 -16.99
CA TYR A 239 -2.23 -6.81 -16.09
C TYR A 239 -1.70 -8.23 -15.74
N PRO A 240 -0.37 -8.49 -15.78
CA PRO A 240 0.16 -9.86 -15.74
C PRO A 240 0.51 -10.39 -14.34
N ILE A 241 0.59 -9.53 -13.33
CA ILE A 241 0.90 -9.85 -11.92
C ILE A 241 -0.30 -9.48 -11.03
N PRO A 242 -0.42 -9.99 -9.80
CA PRO A 242 -1.56 -9.68 -8.93
C PRO A 242 -1.60 -8.19 -8.59
N ILE A 243 -2.82 -7.66 -8.52
CA ILE A 243 -3.11 -6.30 -8.08
C ILE A 243 -4.18 -6.31 -7.00
N PHE A 244 -4.03 -5.49 -5.96
CA PHE A 244 -4.99 -5.36 -4.84
C PHE A 244 -4.91 -3.95 -4.23
N PHE A 245 -5.86 -3.58 -3.39
CA PHE A 245 -5.76 -2.32 -2.64
C PHE A 245 -4.99 -2.52 -1.33
N SER A 246 -3.88 -1.80 -1.17
CA SER A 246 -3.05 -1.83 0.05
C SER A 246 -3.61 -0.97 1.17
N GLU A 247 -4.49 -0.03 0.85
CA GLU A 247 -5.33 0.74 1.77
C GLU A 247 -6.65 1.14 1.08
N THR A 248 -7.79 0.95 1.75
CA THR A 248 -9.08 1.61 1.45
C THR A 248 -9.79 2.01 2.76
N GLY A 249 -10.97 2.63 2.66
CA GLY A 249 -11.82 2.97 3.81
C GLY A 249 -11.87 4.47 4.13
N CYS A 250 -12.07 5.32 3.12
CA CYS A 250 -12.22 6.77 3.24
C CYS A 250 -13.19 7.17 4.38
N ASN A 251 -12.74 8.04 5.28
CA ASN A 251 -13.52 8.54 6.42
C ASN A 251 -14.13 9.95 6.23
N VAL A 252 -14.08 10.52 5.03
CA VAL A 252 -14.67 11.86 4.73
C VAL A 252 -16.19 11.89 4.98
N VAL A 253 -16.87 10.74 4.90
CA VAL A 253 -18.29 10.58 5.23
C VAL A 253 -18.40 9.51 6.32
N GLU A 254 -18.91 9.90 7.48
CA GLU A 254 -19.07 9.04 8.65
C GLU A 254 -20.55 8.69 8.93
N PRO A 255 -20.84 7.50 9.49
CA PRO A 255 -19.90 6.40 9.71
C PRO A 255 -19.51 5.70 8.40
N ARG A 256 -18.39 4.98 8.39
CA ARG A 256 -17.95 4.28 7.18
C ARG A 256 -18.82 3.05 6.94
N THR A 257 -19.33 2.93 5.72
CA THR A 257 -20.26 1.86 5.29
C THR A 257 -19.54 0.64 4.72
N PHE A 258 -18.29 0.80 4.25
CA PHE A 258 -17.49 -0.23 3.58
C PHE A 258 -18.19 -0.87 2.37
N GLY A 259 -18.97 -0.08 1.63
CA GLY A 259 -19.66 -0.51 0.41
C GLY A 259 -18.71 -0.86 -0.74
N ASP A 260 -17.50 -0.27 -0.75
CA ASP A 260 -16.40 -0.59 -1.67
C ASP A 260 -16.07 -2.09 -1.68
N GLN A 261 -16.14 -2.75 -0.52
CA GLN A 261 -15.86 -4.17 -0.38
C GLN A 261 -16.80 -5.05 -1.23
N ALA A 262 -18.02 -4.60 -1.51
CA ALA A 262 -18.96 -5.31 -2.37
C ALA A 262 -18.52 -5.31 -3.85
N ALA A 263 -17.91 -4.21 -4.33
CA ALA A 263 -17.35 -4.15 -5.68
C ALA A 263 -16.02 -4.92 -5.76
N ILE A 264 -15.09 -4.66 -4.83
CA ILE A 264 -13.74 -5.25 -4.79
C ILE A 264 -13.78 -6.79 -4.74
N LEU A 265 -14.64 -7.34 -3.87
CA LEU A 265 -14.75 -8.78 -3.62
C LEU A 265 -15.95 -9.41 -4.36
N GLY A 266 -16.67 -8.63 -5.17
CA GLY A 266 -17.82 -9.05 -5.96
C GLY A 266 -17.52 -9.23 -7.45
N GLU A 267 -18.57 -9.27 -8.26
CA GLU A 267 -18.47 -9.54 -9.71
C GLU A 267 -17.85 -8.39 -10.51
N ASP A 268 -17.83 -7.17 -9.98
CA ASP A 268 -17.27 -5.99 -10.66
C ASP A 268 -15.74 -6.04 -10.79
N MET A 269 -15.03 -6.55 -9.77
CA MET A 269 -13.57 -6.43 -9.69
C MET A 269 -12.82 -7.73 -9.36
N SER A 270 -13.43 -8.74 -8.73
CA SER A 270 -12.69 -9.93 -8.23
C SER A 270 -12.06 -10.84 -9.33
N ASP A 271 -12.45 -10.63 -10.58
CA ASP A 271 -11.83 -11.26 -11.75
C ASP A 271 -10.40 -10.71 -12.02
N LEU A 272 -10.13 -9.44 -11.71
CA LEU A 272 -8.83 -8.79 -11.92
C LEU A 272 -8.10 -8.46 -10.60
N TRP A 273 -8.84 -8.02 -9.58
CA TRP A 273 -8.31 -7.59 -8.29
C TRP A 273 -8.29 -8.73 -7.26
N SER A 274 -7.23 -8.75 -6.45
CA SER A 274 -6.97 -9.78 -5.44
C SER A 274 -7.38 -9.34 -4.03
N GLY A 275 -8.30 -8.37 -3.89
CA GLY A 275 -8.86 -7.92 -2.60
C GLY A 275 -8.38 -6.54 -2.14
N ALA A 276 -8.53 -6.28 -0.84
CA ALA A 276 -8.20 -4.99 -0.20
C ALA A 276 -7.77 -5.11 1.27
N ILE A 277 -7.08 -4.08 1.75
CA ILE A 277 -6.68 -3.88 3.14
C ILE A 277 -7.34 -2.59 3.65
N ILE A 278 -8.04 -2.66 4.78
CA ILE A 278 -8.69 -1.49 5.40
C ILE A 278 -7.69 -0.71 6.25
N TYR A 279 -7.66 0.61 6.07
CA TYR A 279 -6.96 1.53 6.97
C TYR A 279 -7.93 2.06 8.04
N GLU A 280 -7.74 1.83 9.34
CA GLU A 280 -6.73 0.98 10.00
C GLU A 280 -7.28 0.30 11.27
N TRP A 281 -6.48 -0.54 11.93
CA TRP A 281 -6.93 -1.27 13.13
C TRP A 281 -7.24 -0.35 14.30
N ILE A 282 -6.30 0.53 14.67
CA ILE A 282 -6.36 1.33 15.90
C ILE A 282 -6.97 2.71 15.66
N GLN A 283 -7.84 3.16 16.56
CA GLN A 283 -8.33 4.53 16.58
C GLN A 283 -7.24 5.49 17.08
N GLU A 284 -6.94 6.49 16.26
CA GLU A 284 -5.96 7.54 16.55
C GLU A 284 -6.53 8.95 16.33
N THR A 285 -5.67 9.96 16.20
CA THR A 285 -6.03 11.34 15.84
C THR A 285 -6.51 11.52 14.38
N ASN A 286 -6.50 10.45 13.59
CA ASN A 286 -6.83 10.44 12.16
C ASN A 286 -8.26 9.94 11.86
N ASP A 287 -8.96 9.42 12.87
CA ASP A 287 -10.35 8.90 12.78
C ASP A 287 -10.54 7.76 11.76
N TYR A 288 -9.55 6.87 11.63
CA TYR A 288 -9.60 5.69 10.75
C TYR A 288 -9.78 4.34 11.49
N GLY A 289 -9.83 4.33 12.83
CA GLY A 289 -9.74 3.10 13.60
C GLY A 289 -10.98 2.21 13.60
N LEU A 290 -10.76 0.89 13.55
CA LEU A 290 -11.80 -0.11 13.75
C LEU A 290 -11.97 -0.50 15.24
N ILE A 291 -10.94 -0.34 16.06
CA ILE A 291 -10.98 -0.62 17.51
C ILE A 291 -10.29 0.49 18.34
N SER A 292 -10.52 0.47 19.65
CA SER A 292 -9.77 1.26 20.63
C SER A 292 -9.33 0.38 21.82
N TYR A 293 -8.24 0.75 22.50
CA TYR A 293 -7.76 0.04 23.70
C TYR A 293 -8.30 0.63 25.02
N GLY A 294 -9.34 1.45 24.94
CA GLY A 294 -9.93 2.17 26.07
C GLY A 294 -10.39 3.58 25.67
N PRO A 295 -10.97 4.34 26.61
CA PRO A 295 -11.34 5.73 26.37
C PRO A 295 -10.10 6.60 26.12
N PRO A 296 -10.25 7.78 25.50
CA PRO A 296 -9.18 8.76 25.37
C PRO A 296 -8.52 9.06 26.72
N ALA A 297 -7.19 9.00 26.73
CA ALA A 297 -6.33 9.30 27.86
C ALA A 297 -5.88 10.77 27.84
N ALA A 298 -5.37 11.25 28.98
CA ALA A 298 -4.79 12.59 29.06
C ALA A 298 -3.53 12.67 28.18
N THR A 299 -3.36 13.78 27.45
CA THR A 299 -2.22 13.98 26.53
C THR A 299 -0.89 14.21 27.25
N ASP A 300 -0.92 14.48 28.55
CA ASP A 300 0.22 14.57 29.46
C ASP A 300 0.43 13.29 30.29
N ALA A 301 -0.16 12.16 29.86
CA ALA A 301 0.08 10.86 30.48
C ALA A 301 1.59 10.56 30.57
N PRO A 302 2.07 9.93 31.66
CA PRO A 302 3.51 9.68 31.83
C PRO A 302 4.09 8.90 30.65
N ALA A 303 5.32 9.20 30.24
CA ALA A 303 6.00 8.53 29.12
C ALA A 303 6.21 7.01 29.28
N ALA A 304 5.88 6.45 30.45
CA ALA A 304 5.83 5.00 30.73
C ALA A 304 4.42 4.41 30.57
N SER A 305 3.46 5.17 30.07
CA SER A 305 2.15 4.69 29.64
C SER A 305 2.18 4.41 28.14
N ASN A 306 1.50 3.35 27.70
CA ASN A 306 1.33 3.02 26.29
C ASN A 306 0.32 3.99 25.64
N VAL A 307 0.54 5.30 25.75
CA VAL A 307 -0.37 6.36 25.29
C VAL A 307 0.40 7.30 24.38
N VAL A 308 -0.08 7.47 23.14
CA VAL A 308 0.47 8.43 22.18
C VAL A 308 -0.68 9.32 21.72
N ASN A 309 -0.47 10.64 21.72
CA ASN A 309 -1.47 11.64 21.32
C ASN A 309 -2.85 11.53 22.03
N GLY A 310 -2.89 10.94 23.23
CA GLY A 310 -4.13 10.68 23.98
C GLY A 310 -4.80 9.33 23.69
N PHE A 311 -4.23 8.49 22.83
CA PHE A 311 -4.76 7.16 22.49
C PHE A 311 -3.92 6.05 23.11
N THR A 312 -4.57 5.14 23.83
CA THR A 312 -3.92 3.95 24.39
C THR A 312 -3.57 2.97 23.26
N ARG A 313 -2.37 2.38 23.26
CA ARG A 313 -1.80 1.55 22.17
C ARG A 313 -1.82 0.04 22.41
N ALA A 314 -2.19 -0.39 23.62
CA ALA A 314 -2.24 -1.80 24.01
C ALA A 314 -3.28 -2.02 25.13
N GLY A 315 -3.88 -3.19 25.16
CA GLY A 315 -4.98 -3.58 26.05
C GLY A 315 -5.95 -4.52 25.34
N THR A 316 -7.13 -4.72 25.92
CA THR A 316 -8.23 -5.41 25.24
C THR A 316 -8.77 -4.51 24.11
N PRO A 317 -8.70 -4.93 22.83
CA PRO A 317 -9.29 -4.16 21.75
C PRO A 317 -10.82 -4.15 21.88
N THR A 318 -11.41 -2.96 21.76
CA THR A 318 -12.85 -2.71 21.87
C THR A 318 -13.34 -2.13 20.54
N PRO A 319 -14.30 -2.77 19.84
CA PRO A 319 -14.89 -2.26 18.60
C PRO A 319 -15.30 -0.79 18.65
N VAL A 320 -14.93 -0.03 17.60
CA VAL A 320 -15.46 1.32 17.33
C VAL A 320 -16.75 1.15 16.53
N SER A 321 -17.86 1.59 17.13
CA SER A 321 -19.19 1.43 16.55
C SER A 321 -19.63 2.69 15.80
N PRO A 322 -20.24 2.59 14.61
CA PRO A 322 -20.68 1.35 13.95
C PRO A 322 -19.68 0.79 12.92
N ASP A 323 -18.51 1.40 12.73
CA ASP A 323 -17.55 1.04 11.68
C ASP A 323 -17.11 -0.44 11.72
N PHE A 324 -16.80 -0.98 12.90
CA PHE A 324 -16.45 -2.40 13.05
C PHE A 324 -17.60 -3.32 12.64
N GLU A 325 -18.83 -3.00 13.06
CA GLU A 325 -20.03 -3.78 12.70
C GLU A 325 -20.38 -3.65 11.20
N ASN A 326 -20.17 -2.47 10.61
CA ASN A 326 -20.39 -2.21 9.19
C ASN A 326 -19.41 -3.03 8.34
N LEU A 327 -18.11 -2.99 8.64
CA LEU A 327 -17.10 -3.78 7.94
C LEU A 327 -17.37 -5.29 8.09
N SER A 328 -17.70 -5.75 9.30
CA SER A 328 -18.08 -7.16 9.53
C SER A 328 -19.29 -7.58 8.67
N SER A 329 -20.29 -6.72 8.58
CA SER A 329 -21.49 -6.96 7.77
C SER A 329 -21.18 -6.98 6.27
N ALA A 330 -20.38 -6.03 5.77
CA ALA A 330 -19.93 -5.99 4.38
C ALA A 330 -19.15 -7.26 4.02
N TRP A 331 -18.14 -7.62 4.81
CA TRP A 331 -17.31 -8.80 4.62
C TRP A 331 -18.02 -10.15 4.81
N ALA A 332 -19.14 -10.18 5.53
CA ALA A 332 -20.02 -11.36 5.64
C ALA A 332 -21.01 -11.49 4.46
N SER A 333 -21.25 -10.41 3.71
CA SER A 333 -22.17 -10.39 2.57
C SER A 333 -21.54 -10.80 1.22
N VAL A 334 -20.20 -10.74 1.12
CA VAL A 334 -19.44 -11.02 -0.10
C VAL A 334 -18.83 -12.43 -0.12
N THR A 335 -18.70 -13.01 -1.30
CA THR A 335 -17.97 -14.27 -1.53
C THR A 335 -17.37 -14.23 -2.93
N PRO A 336 -16.07 -13.93 -3.08
CA PRO A 336 -15.42 -13.81 -4.38
C PRO A 336 -15.56 -15.07 -5.25
N SER A 337 -15.73 -14.86 -6.55
CA SER A 337 -15.62 -15.93 -7.55
C SER A 337 -14.17 -16.41 -7.60
N SER A 338 -13.93 -17.66 -7.20
CA SER A 338 -12.59 -18.24 -7.13
C SER A 338 -12.33 -19.28 -8.23
N VAL A 339 -11.10 -19.31 -8.70
CA VAL A 339 -10.57 -20.37 -9.58
C VAL A 339 -9.50 -21.16 -8.82
N SER A 340 -9.40 -22.48 -9.02
CA SER A 340 -8.30 -23.24 -8.41
C SER A 340 -6.98 -23.01 -9.14
N LYS A 341 -5.86 -23.05 -8.42
CA LYS A 341 -4.49 -22.89 -8.97
C LYS A 341 -4.21 -23.81 -10.16
N ASN A 342 -4.81 -25.00 -10.17
CA ASN A 342 -4.67 -25.99 -11.25
C ASN A 342 -5.56 -25.69 -12.47
N ALA A 343 -6.73 -25.07 -12.27
CA ALA A 343 -7.60 -24.63 -13.37
C ALA A 343 -7.15 -23.29 -13.97
N PHE A 344 -6.50 -22.43 -13.18
CA PHE A 344 -6.04 -21.13 -13.64
C PHE A 344 -4.90 -21.24 -14.65
N THR A 345 -5.07 -20.59 -15.80
CA THR A 345 -4.03 -20.39 -16.82
C THR A 345 -3.87 -18.90 -17.04
N PRO A 346 -2.70 -18.30 -16.77
CA PRO A 346 -2.46 -16.88 -17.05
C PRO A 346 -2.73 -16.55 -18.52
N SER A 347 -3.57 -15.55 -18.77
CA SER A 347 -3.88 -15.06 -20.12
C SER A 347 -2.72 -14.27 -20.72
N VAL A 348 -1.95 -13.59 -19.86
CA VAL A 348 -0.72 -12.88 -20.21
C VAL A 348 0.47 -13.69 -19.71
N THR A 349 1.41 -14.01 -20.61
CA THR A 349 2.51 -14.96 -20.36
C THR A 349 3.89 -14.35 -20.53
N GLN A 350 3.97 -13.03 -20.74
CA GLN A 350 5.18 -12.22 -20.83
C GLN A 350 4.97 -10.92 -20.03
N PRO A 351 6.02 -10.23 -19.56
CA PRO A 351 5.90 -8.87 -19.02
C PRO A 351 5.29 -7.89 -20.02
N LEU A 352 4.87 -6.74 -19.52
CA LEU A 352 4.39 -5.63 -20.37
C LEU A 352 5.57 -4.93 -21.08
N SER A 353 5.27 -4.18 -22.14
CA SER A 353 6.18 -3.13 -22.63
C SER A 353 6.22 -1.99 -21.61
N CYS A 354 7.39 -1.40 -21.38
CA CYS A 354 7.50 -0.24 -20.49
C CYS A 354 6.80 0.98 -21.11
N PRO A 355 6.17 1.87 -20.29
CA PRO A 355 5.46 3.03 -20.82
C PRO A 355 6.41 4.00 -21.53
N GLU A 356 5.92 4.65 -22.58
CA GLU A 356 6.66 5.66 -23.33
C GLU A 356 6.76 6.99 -22.59
N TYR A 357 7.88 7.69 -22.76
CA TYR A 357 8.10 9.00 -22.13
C TYR A 357 7.00 9.99 -22.53
N THR A 358 6.39 10.62 -21.53
CA THR A 358 5.37 11.67 -21.68
C THR A 358 5.68 12.80 -20.70
N GLU A 359 5.91 14.01 -21.21
CA GLU A 359 6.29 15.17 -20.40
C GLU A 359 5.24 15.47 -19.30
N ASN A 360 5.72 15.71 -18.07
CA ASN A 360 4.92 15.93 -16.85
C ASN A 360 4.02 14.78 -16.36
N LEU A 361 3.88 13.67 -17.09
CA LEU A 361 3.07 12.51 -16.70
C LEU A 361 3.91 11.25 -16.44
N TRP A 362 4.85 10.96 -17.34
CA TRP A 362 5.73 9.80 -17.26
C TRP A 362 7.12 10.13 -17.78
N MET A 363 7.99 10.57 -16.89
CA MET A 363 9.30 11.15 -17.23
C MET A 363 10.44 10.13 -17.22
N VAL A 364 10.12 8.85 -17.44
CA VAL A 364 11.08 7.73 -17.54
C VAL A 364 11.09 7.21 -18.98
N SER A 365 12.29 7.07 -19.57
CA SER A 365 12.43 6.46 -20.90
C SER A 365 12.10 4.96 -20.84
N SER A 366 11.45 4.43 -21.87
CA SER A 366 11.07 3.02 -21.96
C SER A 366 12.27 2.06 -21.98
N ASP A 367 13.47 2.57 -22.34
CA ASP A 367 14.76 1.87 -22.35
C ASP A 367 15.72 2.29 -21.19
N ALA A 368 15.23 3.06 -20.21
CA ALA A 368 16.07 3.51 -19.10
C ALA A 368 16.53 2.33 -18.23
N PRO A 369 17.85 2.14 -18.01
CA PRO A 369 18.35 1.08 -17.14
C PRO A 369 17.98 1.36 -15.68
N LEU A 370 17.69 0.30 -14.92
CA LEU A 370 17.51 0.42 -13.47
C LEU A 370 18.79 0.93 -12.79
N PRO A 371 18.68 1.78 -11.76
CA PRO A 371 19.82 2.19 -10.95
C PRO A 371 20.44 0.97 -10.25
N THR A 372 21.78 0.89 -10.22
CA THR A 372 22.49 -0.15 -9.45
C THR A 372 22.59 0.28 -7.99
N VAL A 373 22.45 -0.67 -7.05
CA VAL A 373 22.75 -0.47 -5.62
C VAL A 373 24.04 0.35 -5.43
N GLY A 374 23.94 1.39 -4.59
CA GLY A 374 25.10 2.23 -4.23
C GLY A 374 25.56 3.22 -5.30
N LYS A 375 24.92 3.27 -6.49
CA LYS A 375 25.15 4.32 -7.49
C LYS A 375 24.04 5.37 -7.44
N GLY A 376 24.22 6.38 -6.59
CA GLY A 376 23.43 7.60 -6.65
C GLY A 376 23.55 8.28 -8.02
N LEU A 377 22.44 8.87 -8.48
CA LEU A 377 22.22 9.63 -9.72
C LEU A 377 23.43 9.76 -10.67
N ALA A 378 23.53 8.84 -11.63
CA ALA A 378 24.03 9.21 -12.95
C ALA A 378 22.93 10.02 -13.64
N GLN A 379 22.96 11.35 -13.50
CA GLN A 379 21.99 12.22 -14.19
C GLN A 379 22.02 11.93 -15.70
N GLY A 380 20.85 11.57 -16.24
CA GLY A 380 20.59 11.55 -17.67
C GLY A 380 20.53 12.98 -18.21
N SER A 381 21.66 13.68 -18.20
CA SER A 381 21.80 14.96 -18.90
C SER A 381 21.66 14.71 -20.39
N SER A 382 20.65 15.31 -20.98
CA SER A 382 20.38 15.33 -22.41
C SER A 382 21.43 16.14 -23.17
N ASP A 383 22.61 15.56 -23.37
CA ASP A 383 23.60 16.05 -24.33
C ASP A 383 23.66 15.12 -25.55
N GLY A 384 23.19 15.62 -26.69
CA GLY A 384 23.11 14.86 -27.92
C GLY A 384 24.49 14.52 -28.50
N SER A 385 24.91 13.26 -28.36
CA SER A 385 26.03 12.71 -29.12
C SER A 385 25.77 11.26 -29.52
N SER A 386 25.49 11.04 -30.80
CA SER A 386 25.33 9.72 -31.37
C SER A 386 26.65 8.94 -31.32
N SER A 387 26.69 7.85 -30.56
CA SER A 387 27.78 6.88 -30.58
C SER A 387 27.24 5.48 -30.87
N ALA A 388 27.70 4.90 -31.98
CA ALA A 388 27.13 3.69 -32.54
C ALA A 388 27.44 2.43 -31.72
N LYS A 389 26.43 1.54 -31.67
CA LYS A 389 26.52 0.19 -31.11
C LYS A 389 27.61 -0.64 -31.82
N SER A 390 28.73 -0.86 -31.14
CA SER A 390 29.79 -1.77 -31.61
C SER A 390 29.66 -3.15 -30.95
N THR A 391 29.00 -4.08 -31.64
CA THR A 391 29.06 -5.51 -31.31
C THR A 391 30.48 -6.04 -31.48
N THR A 392 31.12 -6.49 -30.40
CA THR A 392 32.44 -7.12 -30.46
C THR A 392 32.34 -8.57 -29.99
N SER A 393 32.23 -9.49 -30.95
CA SER A 393 32.34 -10.93 -30.72
C SER A 393 33.76 -11.31 -30.29
N SER A 394 33.88 -12.26 -29.38
CA SER A 394 35.15 -12.84 -28.95
C SER A 394 35.81 -13.71 -30.05
N GLY A 395 37.13 -13.62 -30.19
CA GLY A 395 37.92 -14.63 -30.90
C GLY A 395 39.21 -14.17 -31.59
N GLY A 396 40.32 -14.83 -31.25
CA GLY A 396 41.41 -15.10 -32.21
C GLY A 396 42.61 -14.15 -32.21
N SER A 397 43.80 -14.72 -32.00
CA SER A 397 45.08 -14.00 -31.94
C SER A 397 45.78 -13.80 -33.29
N ALA A 398 46.65 -12.78 -33.31
CA ALA A 398 47.98 -12.72 -33.96
C ALA A 398 48.15 -12.34 -35.45
N SER A 399 48.93 -11.25 -35.62
CA SER A 399 49.98 -11.02 -36.63
C SER A 399 49.65 -10.93 -38.14
N GLY A 400 50.01 -9.82 -38.77
CA GLY A 400 50.11 -9.71 -40.25
C GLY A 400 50.34 -8.29 -40.76
N ALA A 401 51.46 -8.04 -41.43
CA ALA A 401 51.95 -6.72 -41.85
C ALA A 401 51.17 -6.03 -43.00
N SER A 402 51.18 -4.69 -42.95
CA SER A 402 51.34 -3.70 -44.04
C SER A 402 51.04 -4.09 -45.51
N ALA A 403 50.14 -3.31 -46.14
CA ALA A 403 50.21 -2.99 -47.58
C ALA A 403 49.55 -1.62 -47.88
N THR A 404 50.04 -0.92 -48.91
CA THR A 404 49.63 0.44 -49.30
C THR A 404 49.05 0.47 -50.73
N SER A 405 47.89 1.13 -50.92
CA SER A 405 47.41 1.67 -52.22
C SER A 405 46.23 2.64 -51.95
N THR A 406 46.30 3.96 -52.13
CA THR A 406 46.34 4.80 -53.37
C THR A 406 45.08 4.82 -54.24
N GLY A 407 44.42 5.99 -54.33
CA GLY A 407 43.37 6.33 -55.32
C GLY A 407 41.94 6.16 -54.78
N THR A 408 40.96 7.05 -55.03
CA THR A 408 40.94 8.22 -55.93
C THR A 408 39.95 9.29 -55.42
N VAL A 409 40.19 10.56 -55.75
CA VAL A 409 39.31 11.71 -55.44
C VAL A 409 38.13 11.79 -56.41
N SER A 410 36.95 12.19 -55.94
CA SER A 410 35.92 12.85 -56.76
C SER A 410 35.24 13.98 -55.98
N THR A 411 35.55 15.22 -56.36
CA THR A 411 34.92 16.45 -55.88
C THR A 411 33.65 16.77 -56.65
N GLY A 412 32.56 17.13 -55.96
CA GLY A 412 31.32 17.63 -56.57
C GLY A 412 30.74 18.79 -55.78
N SER A 413 31.15 20.01 -56.10
CA SER A 413 30.64 21.26 -55.51
C SER A 413 29.41 21.77 -56.28
N GLY A 414 28.32 22.07 -55.57
CA GLY A 414 27.12 22.73 -56.12
C GLY A 414 26.55 23.72 -55.11
N GLN A 415 26.38 24.98 -55.51
CA GLN A 415 26.15 26.12 -54.62
C GLN A 415 24.70 26.64 -54.67
N ALA A 416 24.35 27.43 -53.65
CA ALA A 416 23.00 27.87 -53.29
C ALA A 416 22.25 28.84 -54.25
N SER A 417 20.93 28.90 -54.04
CA SER A 417 20.02 30.06 -54.19
C SER A 417 18.81 29.74 -53.29
N GLY A 418 18.24 30.61 -52.44
CA GLY A 418 17.71 31.95 -52.74
C GLY A 418 16.28 31.81 -53.30
N THR A 419 15.19 32.39 -52.75
CA THR A 419 15.02 33.46 -51.74
C THR A 419 13.59 33.53 -51.19
N SER A 420 13.45 34.11 -49.98
CA SER A 420 12.40 35.05 -49.52
C SER A 420 10.90 34.68 -49.37
N SER A 421 10.44 34.87 -48.12
CA SER A 421 9.30 35.73 -47.67
C SER A 421 7.83 35.29 -47.80
N GLY A 422 7.08 35.45 -46.70
CA GLY A 422 5.64 35.78 -46.76
C GLY A 422 4.75 35.32 -45.61
N SER A 423 4.83 35.96 -44.43
CA SER A 423 3.66 35.99 -43.51
C SER A 423 2.66 37.05 -44.00
N PRO A 424 1.35 36.84 -43.82
CA PRO A 424 0.65 37.70 -42.84
C PRO A 424 -0.46 36.97 -42.05
N SER A 425 -0.87 37.61 -40.94
CA SER A 425 -2.02 37.24 -40.13
C SER A 425 -3.35 37.77 -40.69
N SER A 426 -4.47 37.10 -40.39
CA SER A 426 -5.78 37.74 -40.15
C SER A 426 -6.78 36.72 -39.55
N ASN A 427 -7.98 37.19 -39.21
CA ASN A 427 -8.79 36.76 -38.07
C ASN A 427 -10.14 36.12 -38.47
N MET A 428 -10.92 35.64 -37.47
CA MET A 428 -12.33 35.18 -37.52
C MET A 428 -12.62 33.82 -38.20
N SER A 429 -13.66 33.05 -37.83
CA SER A 429 -14.85 33.34 -36.99
C SER A 429 -15.15 32.21 -35.97
N GLY A 430 -15.79 32.57 -34.85
CA GLY A 430 -16.53 31.59 -34.03
C GLY A 430 -17.93 31.32 -34.58
N SER A 431 -18.53 30.20 -34.20
CA SER A 431 -19.92 29.84 -34.55
C SER A 431 -20.64 29.26 -33.32
N SER A 432 -21.61 30.03 -32.81
CA SER A 432 -22.62 29.54 -31.87
C SER A 432 -23.86 29.11 -32.64
N ALA A 433 -24.47 27.99 -32.27
CA ALA A 433 -25.82 27.62 -32.66
C ALA A 433 -26.57 27.09 -31.44
N SER A 434 -27.84 27.50 -31.28
CA SER A 434 -28.66 27.32 -30.08
C SER A 434 -30.05 26.78 -30.42
N SER A 435 -30.96 26.77 -29.42
CA SER A 435 -32.36 26.26 -29.40
C SER A 435 -32.49 24.78 -28.99
N THR A 436 -33.46 24.32 -28.18
CA THR A 436 -34.64 24.96 -27.51
C THR A 436 -34.98 24.10 -26.27
N ALA A 437 -35.77 24.47 -25.23
CA ALA A 437 -36.72 25.59 -25.09
C ALA A 437 -36.84 26.11 -23.62
N SER A 438 -38.02 26.66 -23.27
CA SER A 438 -38.40 27.37 -22.05
C SER A 438 -39.07 26.49 -20.99
N SER A 439 -38.96 26.93 -19.73
CA SER A 439 -39.87 26.61 -18.62
C SER A 439 -41.27 27.24 -18.78
N SER A 440 -42.28 26.70 -18.09
CA SER A 440 -43.22 27.46 -17.21
C SER A 440 -44.32 26.54 -16.65
N ALA A 441 -45.02 27.03 -15.61
CA ALA A 441 -45.71 26.20 -14.62
C ALA A 441 -47.26 26.31 -14.62
N GLY A 442 -47.88 25.40 -13.85
CA GLY A 442 -49.27 25.43 -13.39
C GLY A 442 -49.64 24.04 -12.83
N GLY A 443 -50.40 23.87 -11.74
CA GLY A 443 -50.98 24.85 -10.80
C GLY A 443 -52.17 24.24 -10.06
N SER A 444 -52.29 24.55 -8.75
CA SER A 444 -53.49 24.42 -7.90
C SER A 444 -53.98 23.04 -7.38
N ASP A 445 -54.00 22.98 -6.04
CA ASP A 445 -55.13 22.62 -5.15
C ASP A 445 -55.74 21.19 -5.18
N ASN A 446 -55.70 20.49 -4.03
CA ASN A 446 -56.80 20.63 -3.06
C ASN A 446 -56.48 20.08 -1.65
N SER A 447 -57.11 20.64 -0.63
CA SER A 447 -57.01 20.24 0.78
C SER A 447 -57.98 19.09 1.12
N ASN A 448 -57.66 18.26 2.13
CA ASN A 448 -58.65 17.91 3.15
C ASN A 448 -58.04 17.38 4.47
N ASP A 449 -58.87 17.38 5.50
CA ASP A 449 -58.55 17.38 6.93
C ASP A 449 -58.92 16.04 7.65
N SER A 450 -58.74 16.02 8.97
CA SER A 450 -59.36 15.19 10.02
C SER A 450 -58.70 13.87 10.49
N ASP A 451 -58.34 13.91 11.78
CA ASP A 451 -58.54 12.91 12.86
C ASP A 451 -58.06 11.44 12.68
N ALA A 452 -57.46 10.77 13.68
CA ALA A 452 -57.83 10.80 15.09
C ALA A 452 -56.73 10.30 16.06
N SER A 453 -56.83 10.80 17.29
CA SER A 453 -56.21 10.33 18.54
C SER A 453 -56.02 8.81 18.72
N ASN A 454 -54.95 8.45 19.44
CA ASN A 454 -55.19 7.75 20.72
C ASN A 454 -54.14 8.04 21.81
N THR A 455 -54.61 8.17 23.05
CA THR A 455 -53.85 8.60 24.24
C THR A 455 -53.77 7.48 25.29
N ALA A 456 -52.60 7.27 25.90
CA ALA A 456 -52.39 6.93 27.32
C ALA A 456 -50.86 6.85 27.57
N ALA A 457 -50.17 7.62 28.42
CA ALA A 457 -50.43 8.31 29.69
C ALA A 457 -50.11 7.48 30.96
N GLY A 458 -49.26 8.07 31.83
CA GLY A 458 -48.92 7.61 33.18
C GLY A 458 -47.67 6.72 33.24
N SER A 459 -46.70 6.91 34.16
CA SER A 459 -46.45 7.97 35.17
C SER A 459 -45.00 7.79 35.67
N ASP A 460 -44.18 8.83 35.84
CA ASP A 460 -44.05 9.67 37.07
C ASP A 460 -43.52 8.87 38.29
N SER A 461 -42.52 9.29 39.10
CA SER A 461 -41.64 10.48 39.13
C SER A 461 -40.55 10.32 40.23
N SER A 462 -39.51 11.20 40.23
CA SER A 462 -38.78 11.81 41.40
C SER A 462 -38.21 10.90 42.55
N GLU A 463 -37.32 11.26 43.52
CA GLU A 463 -36.35 12.34 43.86
C GLU A 463 -35.47 11.82 45.06
N ALA A 464 -34.38 12.42 45.60
CA ALA A 464 -33.53 13.58 45.28
C ALA A 464 -32.15 13.52 46.02
N GLN A 465 -31.13 14.16 45.43
CA GLN A 465 -30.09 15.03 46.06
C GLN A 465 -29.20 14.65 47.28
N SER A 466 -27.89 14.95 47.12
CA SER A 466 -26.95 15.60 48.10
C SER A 466 -26.38 14.75 49.26
N SER A 467 -25.19 15.03 49.86
CA SER A 467 -24.11 16.02 49.61
C SER A 467 -22.84 15.76 50.45
N SER A 468 -21.67 16.23 49.98
CA SER A 468 -20.50 16.77 50.76
C SER A 468 -19.71 15.87 51.75
N ALA A 469 -18.49 16.20 52.22
CA ALA A 469 -17.28 16.87 51.67
C ALA A 469 -16.16 16.91 52.76
N ALA A 470 -14.88 16.96 52.35
CA ALA A 470 -13.69 17.45 53.11
C ALA A 470 -13.22 16.63 54.37
N ASP A 471 -11.97 16.70 54.88
CA ASP A 471 -10.77 17.50 54.52
C ASP A 471 -9.43 16.94 55.12
N ALA A 472 -8.26 17.43 54.64
CA ALA A 472 -6.96 17.68 55.34
C ALA A 472 -6.23 16.57 56.18
N SER A 473 -4.92 16.53 56.52
CA SER A 473 -3.64 17.25 56.25
C SER A 473 -2.55 16.59 57.17
N SER A 474 -1.21 16.54 56.97
CA SER A 474 -0.26 16.68 55.84
C SER A 474 1.18 16.35 56.36
N SER A 475 2.26 16.94 55.79
CA SER A 475 3.68 17.04 56.28
C SER A 475 4.66 15.85 56.08
N ALA A 476 5.99 16.02 55.94
CA ALA A 476 6.82 17.14 55.41
C ALA A 476 8.33 16.73 55.31
N GLY A 477 9.07 17.31 54.34
CA GLY A 477 10.55 17.43 54.32
C GLY A 477 11.36 16.29 53.67
N ALA A 478 12.60 16.48 53.19
CA ALA A 478 13.33 17.71 52.85
C ALA A 478 14.57 17.40 51.95
N GLU A 479 14.92 18.37 51.09
CA GLU A 479 16.23 18.69 50.47
C GLU A 479 17.34 17.62 50.27
N SER A 480 17.88 17.51 49.04
CA SER A 480 19.28 17.91 48.70
C SER A 480 19.70 17.48 47.28
N GLY A 481 20.61 18.24 46.65
CA GLY A 481 21.57 17.67 45.68
C GLY A 481 21.37 17.99 44.19
N ALA A 482 21.65 19.23 43.78
CA ALA A 482 21.80 19.55 42.36
C ALA A 482 23.18 19.11 41.82
N THR A 483 23.19 18.46 40.66
CA THR A 483 24.38 18.41 39.77
C THR A 483 23.94 18.70 38.34
N LEU A 484 24.48 19.79 37.79
CA LEU A 484 24.34 20.15 36.37
C LEU A 484 25.09 19.14 35.50
N ASN A 485 24.44 18.67 34.44
CA ASN A 485 25.18 18.24 33.26
C ASN A 485 24.42 18.67 32.00
N SER A 486 25.04 19.52 31.19
CA SER A 486 24.46 20.04 29.95
C SER A 486 24.64 19.03 28.83
N GLN A 487 23.55 18.56 28.23
CA GLN A 487 23.57 18.09 26.84
C GLN A 487 22.46 18.78 26.04
N LEU A 488 22.80 19.12 24.80
CA LEU A 488 21.97 19.92 23.91
C LEU A 488 20.89 19.04 23.30
N SER A 489 19.63 19.34 23.63
CA SER A 489 18.48 18.76 22.95
C SER A 489 18.43 19.26 21.50
N TYR A 490 18.77 18.39 20.55
CA TYR A 490 18.40 18.58 19.15
C TYR A 490 16.93 18.19 18.99
N THR A 491 16.05 19.19 18.95
CA THR A 491 14.66 19.01 18.52
C THR A 491 14.61 18.88 17.01
N SER A 492 14.63 17.66 16.48
CA SER A 492 14.32 17.35 15.09
C SER A 492 12.81 17.25 14.91
N ILE A 493 12.27 18.08 14.02
CA ILE A 493 10.85 18.08 13.66
C ILE A 493 10.60 16.91 12.69
N ALA A 494 9.98 15.84 13.18
CA ALA A 494 9.36 14.83 12.34
C ALA A 494 7.90 15.25 12.09
N GLY A 495 7.66 15.92 10.97
CA GLY A 495 6.31 16.31 10.55
C GLY A 495 5.69 15.19 9.72
N VAL A 496 4.72 14.47 10.28
CA VAL A 496 3.84 13.57 9.52
C VAL A 496 3.05 14.41 8.52
N MET A 497 3.46 14.39 7.26
CA MET A 497 2.74 15.00 6.15
C MET A 497 1.77 13.98 5.55
N ALA A 498 0.66 13.74 6.26
CA ALA A 498 -0.50 13.10 5.64
C ALA A 498 -1.00 14.01 4.51
N GLY A 499 -0.88 13.53 3.27
CA GLY A 499 -1.19 14.29 2.06
C GLY A 499 -2.69 14.44 1.84
N LEU A 500 -3.34 15.34 2.60
CA LEU A 500 -4.76 15.64 2.43
C LEU A 500 -5.02 16.37 1.09
N ALA A 501 -5.23 15.60 0.03
CA ALA A 501 -5.57 16.13 -1.31
C ALA A 501 -6.99 16.71 -1.30
N LEU A 502 -7.08 18.02 -1.08
CA LEU A 502 -8.33 18.77 -1.05
C LEU A 502 -9.00 18.83 -2.44
N VAL A 503 -9.98 17.96 -2.69
CA VAL A 503 -10.81 18.00 -3.90
C VAL A 503 -11.67 19.26 -3.89
N LEU A 504 -11.36 20.22 -4.77
CA LEU A 504 -12.11 21.47 -4.87
C LEU A 504 -12.04 22.11 -6.28
N ALA A 505 -12.58 21.43 -7.31
CA ALA A 505 -13.05 22.08 -8.54
C ALA A 505 -13.96 21.17 -9.40
N LEU A 506 -15.25 21.52 -9.45
CA LEU A 506 -16.30 21.12 -10.42
C LEU A 506 -16.77 19.65 -10.44
#